data_AF-A0A6N7XUY2-F1
#
_entry.id   AF-A0A6N7XUY2-F1
#
_cell.length_a   1.000
_cell.length_b   1.000
_cell.length_c   1.000
_cell.angle_alpha   90.00
_cell.angle_beta   90.00
_cell.angle_gamma   90.00
#
_symmetry.space_group_name_H-M   'P 1'
#
loop_
_entity.id
_entity.type
_entity.pdbx_description
1 polymer ?
#
loop_
_entity_poly.entity_id
_entity_poly.type
_entity_poly.pdbx_seq_one_letter_code
_entity_poly.pdbx_strand_id
1 'polypeptide(L)'
;MAGQSIFEIGRRLKHVKENDLVHGEFGQWLENIGMSKTSAKRFMKIAENPTLKSPTSDHLGASVLYEIATLPEQERTKEHETSKGETKTPDEMTVKELRELKKQLKQRDEEKAQLESQLEQAQRSEEIARKQ
;
A
#
# COMPACT_ATOMS: atom_id res chain seq x y z
N MET A 1 -22.95 -19.81 -7.71
CA MET A 1 -22.01 -19.50 -6.61
C MET A 1 -21.79 -17.99 -6.65
N ALA A 2 -22.23 -17.24 -5.65
CA ALA A 2 -21.81 -15.84 -5.54
C ALA A 2 -20.29 -15.84 -5.33
N GLY A 3 -19.53 -15.30 -6.29
CA GLY A 3 -18.07 -15.23 -6.17
C GLY A 3 -17.71 -14.51 -4.88
N GLN A 4 -16.92 -15.15 -4.01
CA GLN A 4 -16.44 -14.47 -2.80
C GLN A 4 -15.58 -13.29 -3.23
N SER A 5 -15.94 -12.10 -2.75
CA SER A 5 -15.15 -10.89 -3.00
C SER A 5 -13.73 -11.06 -2.43
N ILE A 6 -12.71 -10.51 -3.10
CA ILE A 6 -11.32 -10.49 -2.63
C ILE A 6 -11.23 -9.96 -1.18
N PHE A 7 -12.05 -8.96 -0.85
CA PHE A 7 -12.15 -8.41 0.50
C PHE A 7 -12.65 -9.42 1.53
N GLU A 8 -13.61 -10.27 1.16
CA GLU A 8 -14.15 -11.29 2.06
C GLU A 8 -13.13 -12.42 2.30
N ILE A 9 -12.49 -12.89 1.22
CA ILE A 9 -11.41 -13.88 1.31
C ILE A 9 -10.31 -13.35 2.23
N GLY A 10 -9.87 -12.11 2.02
CA GLY A 10 -8.86 -11.46 2.86
C GLY A 10 -9.23 -11.38 4.33
N ARG A 11 -10.49 -11.01 4.66
CA ARG A 11 -10.98 -10.97 6.05
C ARG A 11 -10.97 -12.35 6.70
N ARG A 12 -11.42 -13.38 5.99
CA ARG A 12 -11.43 -14.76 6.50
C ARG A 12 -10.01 -15.28 6.75
N LEU A 13 -9.10 -15.04 5.82
CA LEU A 13 -7.69 -15.40 5.97
C LEU A 13 -7.04 -14.73 7.19
N LYS A 14 -7.32 -13.43 7.38
CA LYS A 14 -6.81 -12.67 8.54
C LYS A 14 -7.37 -13.22 9.85
N HIS A 15 -8.68 -13.49 9.89
CA HIS A 15 -9.33 -14.06 11.07
C HIS A 15 -8.72 -15.42 11.46
N VAL A 16 -8.61 -16.35 10.51
CA VAL A 16 -8.02 -17.67 10.74
C VAL A 16 -6.58 -17.55 11.25
N LYS A 17 -5.78 -16.67 10.62
CA LYS A 17 -4.40 -16.44 11.00
C LYS A 17 -4.25 -15.91 12.44
N GLU A 18 -5.17 -15.05 12.87
CA GLU A 18 -5.08 -14.34 14.15
C GLU A 18 -5.77 -15.08 15.31
N ASN A 19 -6.77 -15.91 15.03
CA ASN A 19 -7.65 -16.50 16.05
C ASN A 19 -7.62 -18.03 16.08
N ASP A 20 -7.41 -18.69 14.93
CA ASP A 20 -7.61 -20.14 14.80
C ASP A 20 -6.30 -20.93 14.71
N LEU A 21 -5.16 -20.26 14.51
CA LEU A 21 -3.87 -20.90 14.25
C LEU A 21 -2.78 -20.46 15.23
N VAL A 22 -1.90 -21.39 15.57
CA VAL A 22 -0.70 -21.09 16.36
C VAL A 22 0.33 -20.36 15.47
N HIS A 23 1.17 -19.52 16.09
CA HIS A 23 2.23 -18.82 15.37
C HIS A 23 3.13 -19.82 14.62
N GLY A 24 3.24 -19.63 13.30
CA GLY A 24 4.02 -20.50 12.41
C GLY A 24 3.19 -21.46 11.55
N GLU A 25 1.96 -21.79 11.94
CA GLU A 25 1.14 -22.79 11.23
C GLU A 25 0.44 -22.26 9.97
N PHE A 26 0.30 -20.93 9.86
CA PHE A 26 -0.41 -20.30 8.74
C PHE A 26 0.12 -20.71 7.37
N GLY A 27 1.43 -20.93 7.24
CA GLY A 27 2.02 -21.38 5.98
C GLY A 27 1.54 -22.76 5.54
N GLN A 28 1.50 -23.71 6.47
CA GLN A 28 1.05 -25.08 6.21
C GLN A 28 -0.47 -25.14 6.02
N TRP A 29 -1.23 -24.34 6.77
CA TRP A 29 -2.66 -24.22 6.57
C TRP A 29 -3.00 -23.70 5.16
N LEU A 30 -2.29 -22.70 4.66
CA LEU A 30 -2.45 -22.20 3.29
C LEU A 30 -2.17 -23.28 2.24
N GLU A 31 -1.14 -24.09 2.45
CA GLU A 31 -0.80 -25.22 1.55
C GLU A 31 -1.93 -26.27 1.55
N ASN A 32 -2.51 -26.59 2.70
CA ASN A 32 -3.63 -27.52 2.83
C ASN A 32 -4.89 -27.06 2.09
N ILE A 33 -5.15 -25.75 2.03
CA ILE A 33 -6.28 -25.18 1.27
C ILE A 33 -5.92 -24.82 -0.19
N GLY A 34 -4.71 -25.17 -0.65
CA GLY A 34 -4.25 -24.93 -2.02
C GLY A 34 -4.03 -23.44 -2.36
N MET A 35 -3.78 -22.59 -1.35
CA MET A 35 -3.60 -21.15 -1.54
C MET A 35 -2.12 -20.75 -1.45
N SER A 36 -1.64 -19.97 -2.42
CA SER A 36 -0.28 -19.44 -2.34
C SER A 36 -0.14 -18.40 -1.22
N LYS A 37 1.02 -18.40 -0.54
CA LYS A 37 1.40 -17.39 0.46
C LYS A 37 1.31 -15.97 -0.10
N THR A 38 1.64 -15.78 -1.39
CA THR A 38 1.57 -14.48 -2.07
C THR A 38 0.14 -14.00 -2.23
N SER A 39 -0.76 -14.84 -2.74
CA SER A 39 -2.19 -14.50 -2.89
C SER A 39 -2.81 -14.19 -1.53
N ALA A 40 -2.55 -15.03 -0.53
CA ALA A 40 -3.08 -14.84 0.82
C ALA A 40 -2.64 -13.50 1.42
N LYS A 41 -1.34 -13.17 1.33
CA LYS A 41 -0.81 -11.87 1.79
C LYS A 41 -1.47 -10.69 1.08
N ARG A 42 -1.65 -10.77 -0.24
CA ARG A 42 -2.30 -9.70 -1.02
C ARG A 42 -3.75 -9.52 -0.59
N PHE A 43 -4.52 -10.59 -0.49
CA PHE A 43 -5.93 -10.53 -0.11
C PHE A 43 -6.12 -10.00 1.30
N MET A 44 -5.33 -10.47 2.27
CA MET A 44 -5.32 -9.91 3.61
C MET A 44 -4.99 -8.42 3.58
N LYS A 45 -3.95 -8.01 2.85
CA LYS A 45 -3.56 -6.59 2.76
C LYS A 45 -4.65 -5.71 2.15
N ILE A 46 -5.36 -6.19 1.14
CA ILE A 46 -6.51 -5.49 0.54
C ILE A 46 -7.63 -5.36 1.58
N ALA A 47 -7.95 -6.45 2.28
CA ALA A 47 -9.01 -6.48 3.28
C ALA A 47 -8.76 -5.58 4.51
N GLU A 48 -7.49 -5.27 4.82
CA GLU A 48 -7.12 -4.31 5.87
C GLU A 48 -7.50 -2.87 5.55
N ASN A 49 -7.82 -2.56 4.29
CA ASN A 49 -8.13 -1.22 3.83
C ASN A 49 -9.59 -1.15 3.38
N PRO A 50 -10.56 -1.05 4.31
CA PRO A 50 -11.98 -1.07 3.97
C PRO A 50 -12.41 0.12 3.10
N THR A 51 -11.66 1.23 3.13
CA THR A 51 -11.87 2.40 2.25
C THR A 51 -11.67 2.09 0.77
N LEU A 52 -10.94 1.00 0.44
CA LEU A 52 -10.82 0.53 -0.94
C LEU A 52 -12.05 -0.22 -1.42
N LYS A 53 -12.97 -0.62 -0.53
CA LYS A 53 -14.18 -1.33 -0.94
C LYS A 53 -15.18 -0.32 -1.49
N SER A 54 -15.20 -0.18 -2.81
CA SER A 54 -16.11 0.68 -3.58
C SER A 54 -16.70 -0.07 -4.78
N PRO A 55 -17.77 0.44 -5.41
CA PRO A 55 -18.24 -0.11 -6.69
C PRO A 55 -17.16 -0.12 -7.78
N THR A 56 -16.21 0.83 -7.76
CA THR A 56 -15.07 0.83 -8.68
C THR A 56 -14.09 -0.30 -8.36
N SER A 57 -13.90 -0.65 -7.08
CA SER A 57 -12.99 -1.73 -6.70
C SER A 57 -13.44 -3.12 -7.18
N ASP A 58 -14.74 -3.31 -7.43
CA ASP A 58 -15.31 -4.61 -7.84
C ASP A 58 -14.82 -5.05 -9.22
N HIS A 59 -14.43 -4.11 -10.09
CA HIS A 59 -13.86 -4.40 -11.40
C HIS A 59 -12.31 -4.47 -11.40
N LEU A 60 -11.66 -4.19 -10.27
CA LEU A 60 -10.20 -4.18 -10.18
C LEU A 60 -9.65 -5.56 -9.83
N GLY A 61 -8.61 -5.96 -10.57
CA GLY A 61 -7.87 -7.18 -10.25
C GLY A 61 -7.08 -7.06 -8.95
N ALA A 62 -6.86 -8.19 -8.27
CA ALA A 62 -6.15 -8.25 -7.00
C ALA A 62 -4.77 -7.59 -6.99
N SER A 63 -4.05 -7.60 -8.12
CA SER A 63 -2.74 -6.94 -8.23
C SER A 63 -2.86 -5.42 -8.14
N VAL A 64 -3.84 -4.81 -8.81
CA VAL A 64 -4.09 -3.36 -8.77
C VAL A 64 -4.52 -2.97 -7.36
N LEU A 65 -5.52 -3.67 -6.81
CA LEU A 65 -6.00 -3.44 -5.44
C LEU A 65 -4.87 -3.53 -4.41
N TYR A 66 -3.95 -4.48 -4.57
CA TYR A 66 -2.80 -4.61 -3.67
C TYR A 66 -1.83 -3.43 -3.77
N GLU A 67 -1.54 -2.95 -4.98
CA GLU A 67 -0.67 -1.78 -5.16
C GLU A 67 -1.31 -0.53 -4.55
N ILE A 68 -2.63 -0.32 -4.72
CA ILE A 68 -3.35 0.79 -4.09
C ILE A 68 -3.38 0.64 -2.56
N ALA A 69 -3.63 -0.56 -2.04
CA ALA A 69 -3.62 -0.86 -0.60
C ALA A 69 -2.27 -0.65 0.09
N THR A 70 -1.21 -0.48 -0.67
CA THR A 70 0.14 -0.23 -0.17
C THR A 70 0.63 1.18 -0.45
N LEU A 71 -0.19 2.04 -1.08
CA LEU A 71 0.01 3.48 -1.08
C LEU A 71 -0.34 4.09 0.29
N PRO A 72 0.28 5.23 0.66
CA PRO A 72 -0.20 6.06 1.77
C PRO A 72 -1.67 6.42 1.56
N GLU A 73 -2.47 6.44 2.62
CA GLU A 73 -3.92 6.62 2.53
C GLU A 73 -4.32 7.90 1.77
N GLN A 74 -3.60 8.99 2.03
CA GLN A 74 -3.81 10.30 1.39
C GLN A 74 -3.59 10.27 -0.13
N GLU A 75 -2.75 9.35 -0.62
CA GLU A 75 -2.38 9.29 -2.04
C GLU A 75 -3.31 8.35 -2.84
N ARG A 76 -4.20 7.60 -2.18
CA ARG A 76 -5.06 6.58 -2.82
C ARG A 76 -6.23 7.14 -3.61
N THR A 77 -6.69 8.33 -3.27
CA THR A 77 -7.83 9.02 -3.90
C THR A 77 -7.42 10.31 -4.60
N LYS A 78 -6.14 10.70 -4.48
CA LYS A 78 -5.60 11.90 -5.09
C LYS A 78 -5.27 11.63 -6.55
N GLU A 79 -5.48 12.61 -7.41
CA GLU A 79 -4.99 12.57 -8.79
C GLU A 79 -3.47 12.69 -8.83
N HIS A 80 -2.86 11.92 -9.74
CA HIS A 80 -1.43 11.93 -9.99
C HIS A 80 -1.16 11.97 -11.49
N GLU A 81 -0.09 12.65 -11.86
CA GLU A 81 0.41 12.63 -13.23
C GLU A 81 1.22 11.36 -13.46
N THR A 82 0.85 10.59 -14.48
CA THR A 82 1.60 9.41 -14.90
C THR A 82 2.85 9.80 -15.69
N SER A 83 3.77 8.84 -15.92
CA SER A 83 4.95 9.07 -16.77
C SER A 83 4.61 9.41 -18.25
N LYS A 84 3.34 9.32 -18.64
CA LYS A 84 2.85 9.67 -19.97
C LYS A 84 2.21 11.07 -20.02
N GLY A 85 2.16 11.79 -18.90
CA GLY A 85 1.49 13.09 -18.79
C GLY A 85 -0.03 13.01 -18.62
N GLU A 86 -0.58 11.82 -18.37
CA GLU A 86 -2.01 11.65 -18.08
C GLU A 86 -2.26 11.83 -16.58
N THR A 87 -3.28 12.63 -16.23
CA THR A 87 -3.78 12.76 -14.85
C THR A 87 -4.78 11.66 -14.55
N LYS A 88 -4.51 10.83 -13.55
CA LYS A 88 -5.34 9.69 -13.17
C LYS A 88 -5.41 9.53 -11.66
N THR A 89 -6.52 8.99 -11.15
CA THR A 89 -6.56 8.45 -9.79
C THR A 89 -5.96 7.04 -9.75
N PRO A 90 -5.45 6.56 -8.61
CA PRO A 90 -4.82 5.23 -8.51
C PRO A 90 -5.69 4.05 -8.97
N ASP A 91 -7.01 4.14 -8.88
CA ASP A 91 -7.94 3.11 -9.37
C ASP A 91 -8.07 3.06 -10.90
N GLU A 92 -7.66 4.12 -11.60
CA GLU A 92 -7.58 4.19 -13.07
C GLU A 92 -6.19 3.80 -13.60
N MET A 93 -5.21 3.65 -12.70
CA MET A 93 -3.83 3.35 -13.07
C MET A 93 -3.60 1.86 -13.30
N THR A 94 -2.69 1.58 -14.23
CA THR A 94 -2.11 0.24 -14.39
C THR A 94 -1.18 -0.10 -13.22
N VAL A 95 -0.92 -1.39 -13.02
CA VAL A 95 0.06 -1.87 -12.02
C VAL A 95 1.44 -1.23 -12.22
N LYS A 96 1.85 -0.98 -13.46
CA LYS A 96 3.14 -0.35 -13.77
C LYS A 96 3.17 1.12 -13.33
N GLU A 97 2.11 1.87 -13.62
CA GLU A 97 1.97 3.27 -13.19
C GLU A 97 1.93 3.38 -11.67
N LEU A 98 1.20 2.51 -10.98
CA LEU A 98 1.16 2.49 -9.51
C LEU A 98 2.53 2.21 -8.89
N ARG A 99 3.33 1.33 -9.48
CA ARG A 99 4.69 1.04 -9.00
C ARG A 99 5.63 2.22 -9.20
N GLU A 100 5.51 2.91 -10.32
CA GLU A 100 6.30 4.13 -10.57
C GLU A 100 5.89 5.24 -9.60
N LEU A 101 4.58 5.46 -9.41
CA LEU A 101 4.06 6.40 -8.42
C LEU A 101 4.64 6.12 -7.02
N LYS A 102 4.62 4.86 -6.57
CA LYS A 102 5.22 4.48 -5.27
C LYS A 102 6.71 4.79 -5.19
N LYS A 103 7.45 4.57 -6.28
CA LYS A 103 8.88 4.87 -6.35
C LYS A 103 9.12 6.38 -6.27
N GLN A 104 8.34 7.18 -6.99
CA GLN A 104 8.40 8.64 -6.97
C GLN A 104 8.07 9.21 -5.59
N LEU A 105 7.00 8.71 -4.95
CA LEU A 105 6.63 9.10 -3.59
C LEU A 105 7.75 8.79 -2.59
N LYS A 106 8.35 7.60 -2.67
CA LYS A 106 9.47 7.22 -1.80
C LYS A 106 10.67 8.16 -1.99
N GLN A 107 11.03 8.44 -3.23
CA GLN A 107 12.14 9.35 -3.54
C GLN A 107 11.84 10.77 -3.02
N ARG A 108 10.63 11.28 -3.23
CA ARG A 108 10.20 12.60 -2.73
C ARG A 108 10.29 12.67 -1.21
N ASP A 109 9.88 11.63 -0.50
CA ASP A 109 9.92 11.58 0.95
C ASP A 109 11.38 11.50 1.47
N GLU A 110 12.26 10.76 0.79
CA GLU A 110 13.70 10.71 1.10
C GLU A 110 14.39 12.06 0.89
N GLU A 111 14.14 12.71 -0.25
CA GLU A 111 14.68 14.04 -0.57
C GLU A 111 14.18 15.09 0.43
N LYS A 112 12.89 15.05 0.79
CA LYS A 112 12.31 15.94 1.80
C LYS A 112 12.97 15.74 3.17
N ALA A 113 13.17 14.50 3.60
CA ALA A 113 13.83 14.20 4.88
C ALA A 113 15.29 14.69 4.90
N GLN A 114 16.01 14.56 3.78
CA GLN A 114 17.37 15.09 3.65
C GLN A 114 17.40 16.63 3.73
N LEU A 115 16.48 17.31 3.04
CA LEU A 115 16.37 18.77 3.07
C LEU A 115 16.00 19.27 4.48
N GLU A 116 15.05 18.63 5.15
CA GLU A 116 14.68 18.96 6.54
C GLU A 116 15.87 18.81 7.48
N SER A 117 16.66 17.74 7.36
CA SER A 117 17.87 17.56 8.16
C SER A 117 18.93 18.63 7.89
N GLN A 118 19.11 19.06 6.64
CA GLN A 118 20.08 20.11 6.29
C GLN A 118 19.63 21.47 6.84
N LEU A 119 18.34 21.78 6.75
CA LEU A 119 17.77 23.00 7.30
C LEU A 119 17.94 23.07 8.82
N GLU A 120 17.68 21.96 9.53
CA GLU A 120 17.87 21.89 10.98
C GLU A 120 19.34 22.10 11.38
N GLN A 121 20.29 21.51 10.63
CA GLN A 121 21.72 21.71 10.87
C GLN A 121 22.15 23.17 10.63
N ALA A 122 21.63 23.80 9.58
CA ALA A 122 21.92 25.20 9.26
C ALA A 122 21.34 26.16 10.32
N GLN A 123 20.13 25.91 10.80
CA GLN A 123 19.52 26.70 11.87
C GLN A 123 20.32 26.58 13.17
N ARG A 124 20.75 25.37 13.54
CA ARG A 124 21.59 25.14 14.72
C ARG A 124 22.93 25.86 14.62
N SER A 125 23.59 25.81 13.46
CA SER A 125 24.88 26.49 13.29
C SER A 125 24.72 28.01 13.34
N GLU A 126 23.65 28.56 12.77
CA GLU A 126 23.32 29.99 12.86
C GLU A 126 23.02 30.43 14.31
N GLU A 127 22.25 29.65 15.07
CA GLU A 127 21.99 29.92 16.48
C GLU A 127 23.25 29.93 17.33
N ILE A 128 24.19 29.02 17.06
CA ILE A 128 25.49 28.99 17.75
C ILE A 128 26.31 30.23 17.41
N ALA A 129 26.36 30.61 16.12
CA ALA A 129 27.09 31.78 15.67
C ALA A 129 26.51 33.09 16.25
N ARG A 130 25.19 33.19 16.42
CA ARG A 130 24.55 34.37 17.04
C ARG A 130 24.76 34.48 18.56
N LYS A 131 25.19 33.41 19.23
CA LYS A 131 25.44 33.37 20.68
C LYS A 131 26.92 33.63 21.04
N GLN A 132 27.82 33.71 20.05
CA GLN A 132 29.22 34.12 20.21
C GLN A 132 29.36 35.63 20.00
#